data_AF-A0A4Z2I705-F1
#
_entry.id   AF-A0A4Z2I705-F1
#
_cell.length_a   1.000
_cell.length_b   1.000
_cell.length_c   1.000
_cell.angle_alpha   90.00
_cell.angle_beta   90.00
_cell.angle_gamma   90.00
#
_symmetry.space_group_name_H-M   'P 1'
#
loop_
_entity.id
_entity.type
_entity.pdbx_description
1 polymer ?
#
loop_
_entity_poly.entity_id
_entity_poly.type
_entity_poly.pdbx_seq_one_letter_code
_entity_poly.pdbx_strand_id
1 'polypeptide(L)'
;MAQDPLQCRAPLAPAHRPVFPDESAQVSYLTHLVEGLLSVINGIEMEDSEAAGVSDIVSNLIGVFPRSALTALPGDLFASFITGLTLLTCSFGRSAALEEALHKDDLVYTKAYDQLLEAWLTLVQDEEHFPRGCFVQPAVQVFNSYIQCHLAAPDGTRAQVRRLFGFISRACSSM
;
A
#
# COMPACT_ATOMS: atom_id res chain seq x y z
N MET A 1 41.90 20.81 -41.62
CA MET A 1 41.17 19.56 -41.30
C MET A 1 40.53 19.76 -39.94
N ALA A 2 39.23 19.50 -39.85
CA ALA A 2 38.32 19.94 -38.80
C ALA A 2 38.69 19.38 -37.41
N GLN A 3 38.52 20.21 -36.38
CA GLN A 3 38.62 19.81 -34.97
C GLN A 3 37.47 18.84 -34.64
N ASP A 4 37.80 17.70 -34.03
CA ASP A 4 36.86 16.69 -33.54
C ASP A 4 35.93 17.28 -32.47
N PRO A 5 34.60 17.33 -32.66
CA PRO A 5 33.67 17.86 -31.65
C PRO A 5 33.31 16.87 -30.53
N LEU A 6 33.98 15.71 -30.42
CA LEU A 6 33.50 14.59 -29.61
C LEU A 6 34.40 14.20 -28.42
N GLN A 7 35.14 15.15 -27.85
CA GLN A 7 35.85 14.94 -26.57
C GLN A 7 35.19 15.67 -25.38
N CYS A 8 33.86 15.61 -25.29
CA CYS A 8 33.13 15.87 -24.05
C CYS A 8 32.52 14.57 -23.50
N ARG A 9 33.33 13.51 -23.35
CA ARG A 9 33.00 12.42 -22.40
C ARG A 9 33.32 12.92 -21.00
N ALA A 10 32.46 13.78 -20.48
CA ALA A 10 32.31 13.86 -19.02
C ALA A 10 32.04 12.44 -18.53
N PRO A 11 32.67 11.96 -17.44
CA PRO A 11 32.20 10.76 -16.80
C PRO A 11 30.72 11.00 -16.48
N LEU A 12 29.84 10.19 -17.06
CA LEU A 12 28.51 9.97 -16.51
C LEU A 12 28.75 9.29 -15.16
N ALA A 13 29.21 10.09 -14.18
CA ALA A 13 29.08 9.76 -12.79
C ALA A 13 27.61 9.38 -12.59
N PRO A 14 27.29 8.40 -11.75
CA PRO A 14 25.92 8.11 -11.39
C PRO A 14 25.42 9.33 -10.60
N ALA A 15 24.99 10.36 -11.32
CA ALA A 15 24.21 11.45 -10.80
C ALA A 15 22.81 10.89 -10.57
N HIS A 16 22.70 9.98 -9.60
CA HIS A 16 21.57 9.97 -8.69
C HIS A 16 21.55 11.40 -8.10
N ARG A 17 20.92 12.32 -8.82
CA ARG A 17 20.47 13.55 -8.20
C ARG A 17 19.29 13.14 -7.32
N PRO A 18 19.21 13.64 -6.09
CA PRO A 18 18.00 13.46 -5.31
C PRO A 18 16.82 13.97 -6.16
N VAL A 19 15.81 13.12 -6.34
CA VAL A 19 14.61 13.39 -7.16
C VAL A 19 13.91 14.67 -6.68
N PHE A 20 13.99 14.92 -5.38
CA PHE A 20 13.49 16.13 -4.74
C PHE A 20 14.64 17.06 -4.36
N PRO A 21 14.46 18.40 -4.50
CA PRO A 21 15.46 19.38 -4.13
C PRO A 21 15.69 19.46 -2.61
N ASP A 22 14.67 19.15 -1.82
CA ASP A 22 14.69 19.14 -0.36
C ASP A 22 13.53 18.30 0.21
N GLU A 23 13.54 18.05 1.53
CA GLU A 23 12.50 17.27 2.23
C GLU A 23 11.13 17.95 2.19
N SER A 24 11.05 19.28 2.18
CA SER A 24 9.78 20.01 2.11
C SER A 24 9.10 19.81 0.76
N ALA A 25 9.86 19.80 -0.33
CA ALA A 25 9.35 19.49 -1.66
C ALA A 25 8.84 18.04 -1.75
N GLN A 26 9.53 17.09 -1.10
CA GLN A 26 9.10 15.69 -1.01
C GLN A 26 7.79 15.54 -0.24
N VAL A 27 7.67 16.17 0.93
CA VAL A 27 6.45 16.12 1.76
C VAL A 27 5.27 16.82 1.07
N SER A 28 5.51 17.93 0.39
CA SER A 28 4.50 18.63 -0.40
C SER A 28 3.96 17.76 -1.54
N TYR A 29 4.84 17.12 -2.30
CA TYR A 29 4.44 16.16 -3.34
C TYR A 29 3.65 14.99 -2.76
N LEU A 30 4.14 14.40 -1.67
CA LEU A 30 3.47 13.28 -1.00
C LEU A 30 2.09 13.68 -0.48
N THR A 31 1.93 14.89 0.07
CA THR A 31 0.65 15.42 0.54
C THR A 31 -0.37 15.43 -0.59
N HIS A 32 -0.03 16.04 -1.74
CA HIS A 32 -0.93 16.08 -2.89
C HIS A 32 -1.20 14.71 -3.51
N LEU A 33 -0.20 13.81 -3.50
CA LEU A 33 -0.38 12.44 -3.95
C LEU A 33 -1.39 11.69 -3.07
N VAL A 34 -1.28 11.81 -1.75
CA VAL A 34 -2.20 11.19 -0.79
C VAL A 34 -3.61 11.77 -0.90
N GLU A 35 -3.75 13.09 -1.04
CA GLU A 35 -5.04 13.75 -1.27
C GLU A 35 -5.73 13.23 -2.54
N GLY A 36 -4.99 13.16 -3.65
CA GLY A 36 -5.50 12.63 -4.92
C GLY A 36 -5.88 11.15 -4.81
N LEU A 37 -5.03 10.34 -4.17
CA LEU A 37 -5.30 8.92 -3.94
C LEU A 37 -6.56 8.72 -3.08
N LEU A 38 -6.74 9.50 -2.01
CA LEU A 38 -7.93 9.42 -1.18
C LEU A 38 -9.20 9.83 -1.94
N SER A 39 -9.10 10.78 -2.86
CA SER A 39 -10.22 11.13 -3.74
C SER A 39 -10.62 9.95 -4.64
N VAL A 40 -9.65 9.15 -5.10
CA VAL A 40 -9.92 7.94 -5.92
C VAL A 40 -10.51 6.83 -5.05
N ILE A 41 -9.92 6.55 -3.89
CA ILE A 41 -10.38 5.49 -2.97
C ILE A 41 -11.82 5.76 -2.48
N ASN A 42 -12.16 7.02 -2.21
CA ASN A 42 -13.50 7.41 -1.75
C ASN A 42 -14.49 7.67 -2.90
N GLY A 43 -14.10 7.42 -4.16
CA GLY A 43 -14.97 7.47 -5.33
C GLY A 43 -16.06 6.41 -5.29
N ILE A 44 -17.12 6.59 -6.11
CA ILE A 44 -18.39 5.88 -5.92
C ILE A 44 -18.34 4.42 -6.41
N GLU A 45 -17.51 4.08 -7.40
CA GLU A 45 -17.27 2.70 -7.84
C GLU A 45 -15.84 2.58 -8.40
N MET A 46 -15.13 1.51 -8.03
CA MET A 46 -13.79 1.21 -8.53
C MET A 46 -13.87 0.02 -9.48
N GLU A 47 -13.42 0.21 -10.71
CA GLU A 47 -13.37 -0.88 -11.69
C GLU A 47 -12.18 -1.82 -11.44
N ASP A 48 -12.26 -3.06 -11.95
CA ASP A 48 -11.19 -4.05 -11.84
C ASP A 48 -9.85 -3.51 -12.40
N SER A 49 -9.91 -2.73 -13.49
CA SER A 49 -8.72 -2.12 -14.10
C SER A 49 -8.06 -1.06 -13.22
N GLU A 50 -8.86 -0.35 -12.42
CA GLU A 50 -8.39 0.67 -11.47
C GLU A 50 -7.84 0.04 -10.20
N ALA A 51 -8.40 -1.09 -9.77
CA ALA A 51 -7.99 -1.78 -8.55
C ALA A 51 -6.48 -2.11 -8.54
N ALA A 52 -5.97 -2.64 -9.64
CA ALA A 52 -4.54 -2.93 -9.80
C ALA A 52 -3.67 -1.67 -9.82
N GLY A 53 -4.16 -0.58 -10.42
CA GLY A 53 -3.44 0.70 -10.45
C GLY A 53 -3.37 1.35 -9.07
N VAL A 54 -4.48 1.32 -8.33
CA VAL A 54 -4.56 1.87 -6.97
C VAL A 54 -3.68 1.08 -6.00
N SER A 55 -3.68 -0.26 -6.06
CA SER A 55 -2.76 -1.06 -5.22
C SER A 55 -1.30 -0.78 -5.53
N ASP A 56 -0.94 -0.64 -6.81
CA ASP A 56 0.43 -0.29 -7.22
C ASP A 56 0.86 1.09 -6.73
N ILE A 57 -0.02 2.10 -6.83
CA ILE A 57 0.24 3.44 -6.30
C ILE A 57 0.47 3.39 -4.79
N VAL A 58 -0.37 2.67 -4.05
CA VAL A 58 -0.23 2.51 -2.59
C VAL A 58 1.08 1.82 -2.22
N SER A 59 1.40 0.70 -2.87
CA SER A 59 2.63 -0.05 -2.60
C SER A 59 3.87 0.77 -2.93
N ASN A 60 3.87 1.52 -4.03
CA ASN A 60 4.95 2.41 -4.39
C ASN A 60 5.07 3.57 -3.39
N LEU A 61 3.95 4.14 -2.94
CA LEU A 61 3.96 5.21 -1.94
C LEU A 61 4.61 4.75 -0.63
N ILE A 62 4.23 3.58 -0.13
CA ILE A 62 4.76 3.03 1.13
C ILE A 62 6.21 2.51 0.96
N GLY A 63 6.52 1.92 -0.20
CA GLY A 63 7.83 1.34 -0.49
C GLY A 63 8.92 2.36 -0.83
N VAL A 64 8.57 3.44 -1.54
CA VAL A 64 9.53 4.42 -2.06
C VAL A 64 9.77 5.56 -1.08
N PHE A 65 8.74 6.03 -0.37
CA PHE A 65 8.90 7.16 0.53
C PHE A 65 9.50 6.75 1.88
N PRO A 66 10.46 7.52 2.41
CA PRO A 66 11.00 7.28 3.74
C PRO A 66 9.93 7.52 4.80
N ARG A 67 10.07 6.86 5.95
CA ARG A 67 9.07 6.92 7.04
C ARG A 67 8.98 8.34 7.60
N SER A 68 10.10 9.06 7.63
CA SER A 68 10.16 10.49 7.99
C SER A 68 9.21 11.35 7.15
N ALA A 69 9.12 11.10 5.84
CA ALA A 69 8.21 11.84 4.95
C ALA A 69 6.75 11.48 5.21
N LEU A 70 6.43 10.21 5.46
CA LEU A 70 5.08 9.76 5.82
C LEU A 70 4.62 10.37 7.15
N THR A 71 5.51 10.44 8.14
CA THR A 71 5.21 11.02 9.46
C THR A 71 5.17 12.54 9.47
N ALA A 72 5.72 13.19 8.43
CA ALA A 72 5.67 14.64 8.26
C ALA A 72 4.37 15.13 7.59
N LEU A 73 3.50 14.21 7.15
CA LEU A 73 2.18 14.55 6.64
C LEU A 73 1.32 15.22 7.71
N PRO A 74 0.37 16.10 7.33
CA PRO A 74 -0.65 16.61 8.25
C PRO A 74 -1.36 15.44 8.96
N GLY A 75 -1.49 15.51 10.28
CA GLY A 75 -2.00 14.39 11.09
C GLY A 75 -3.37 13.87 10.64
N ASP A 76 -4.28 14.78 10.26
CA ASP A 76 -5.61 14.43 9.74
C ASP A 76 -5.53 13.73 8.37
N LEU A 77 -4.59 14.14 7.51
CA LEU A 77 -4.37 13.52 6.20
C LEU A 77 -3.77 12.13 6.35
N PHE A 78 -2.79 11.97 7.25
CA PHE A 78 -2.22 10.65 7.56
C PHE A 78 -3.29 9.71 8.14
N ALA A 79 -4.11 10.17 9.10
CA ALA A 79 -5.20 9.38 9.65
C ALA A 79 -6.23 8.98 8.57
N SER A 80 -6.57 9.90 7.67
CA SER A 80 -7.44 9.65 6.52
C SER A 80 -6.82 8.63 5.55
N PHE A 81 -5.51 8.72 5.30
CA PHE A 81 -4.77 7.76 4.49
C PHE A 81 -4.84 6.34 5.08
N ILE A 82 -4.54 6.18 6.37
CA ILE A 82 -4.60 4.87 7.04
C ILE A 82 -6.02 4.32 7.04
N THR A 83 -7.03 5.16 7.26
CA THR A 83 -8.44 4.77 7.20
C THR A 83 -8.82 4.31 5.78
N GLY A 84 -8.47 5.08 4.76
CA GLY A 84 -8.72 4.75 3.36
C GLY A 84 -8.01 3.46 2.95
N LEU A 85 -6.75 3.28 3.35
CA LEU A 85 -5.98 2.06 3.12
C LEU A 85 -6.66 0.84 3.77
N THR A 86 -7.16 0.99 5.00
CA THR A 86 -7.88 -0.07 5.73
C THR A 86 -9.13 -0.49 4.97
N LEU A 87 -9.96 0.48 4.59
CA LEU A 87 -11.21 0.22 3.87
C LEU A 87 -10.94 -0.43 2.50
N LEU A 88 -9.96 0.09 1.76
CA LEU A 88 -9.54 -0.45 0.47
C LEU A 88 -9.07 -1.91 0.61
N THR A 89 -8.20 -2.19 1.57
CA THR A 89 -7.67 -3.53 1.83
C THR A 89 -8.80 -4.51 2.16
N CYS A 90 -9.71 -4.14 3.07
CA CYS A 90 -10.87 -4.96 3.40
C CYS A 90 -11.80 -5.18 2.20
N SER A 91 -11.99 -4.16 1.37
CA SER A 91 -12.79 -4.25 0.14
C SER A 91 -12.17 -5.23 -0.86
N PHE A 92 -10.88 -5.09 -1.15
CA PHE A 92 -10.17 -5.98 -2.08
C PHE A 92 -10.11 -7.40 -1.55
N GLY A 93 -9.98 -7.61 -0.24
CA GLY A 93 -10.05 -8.95 0.35
C GLY A 93 -11.39 -9.64 0.08
N ARG A 94 -12.51 -8.91 0.19
CA ARG A 94 -13.85 -9.44 -0.14
C ARG A 94 -14.00 -9.71 -1.63
N SER A 95 -13.54 -8.79 -2.49
CA SER A 95 -13.56 -8.99 -3.94
C SER A 95 -12.70 -10.18 -4.36
N ALA A 96 -11.51 -10.36 -3.79
CA ALA A 96 -10.63 -11.50 -4.05
C ALA A 96 -11.28 -12.83 -3.62
N ALA A 97 -11.93 -12.87 -2.46
CA ALA A 97 -12.69 -14.05 -2.04
C ALA A 97 -13.84 -14.38 -3.02
N LEU A 98 -14.48 -13.35 -3.58
CA LEU A 98 -15.51 -13.52 -4.61
C LEU A 98 -14.91 -14.01 -5.94
N GLU A 99 -13.74 -13.51 -6.36
CA GLU A 99 -13.02 -14.02 -7.54
C GLU A 99 -12.73 -15.52 -7.42
N GLU A 100 -12.24 -15.96 -6.25
CA GLU A 100 -11.94 -17.37 -5.94
C GLU A 100 -13.23 -18.22 -5.99
N ALA A 101 -14.32 -17.74 -5.40
CA ALA A 101 -15.61 -18.43 -5.35
C ALA A 101 -16.32 -18.51 -6.72
N LEU A 102 -16.17 -17.49 -7.56
CA LEU A 102 -16.72 -17.47 -8.93
C LEU A 102 -15.81 -18.17 -9.93
N HIS A 103 -14.64 -18.67 -9.50
CA HIS A 103 -13.63 -19.29 -10.36
C HIS A 103 -13.27 -18.42 -11.58
N LYS A 104 -13.08 -17.11 -11.35
CA LYS A 104 -12.63 -16.20 -12.42
C LYS A 104 -11.22 -16.60 -12.90
N ASP A 105 -10.99 -16.52 -14.21
CA ASP A 105 -9.67 -16.76 -14.81
C ASP A 105 -8.69 -15.60 -14.49
N ASP A 106 -9.19 -14.37 -14.49
CA ASP A 106 -8.43 -13.15 -14.17
C ASP A 106 -8.60 -12.79 -12.68
N LEU A 107 -7.55 -13.04 -11.89
CA LEU A 107 -7.51 -12.84 -10.43
C LEU A 107 -6.93 -11.46 -10.06
N VAL A 108 -7.60 -10.40 -10.50
CA VAL A 108 -7.11 -9.02 -10.38
C VAL A 108 -7.11 -8.54 -8.93
N TYR A 109 -8.23 -8.70 -8.21
CA TYR A 109 -8.34 -8.31 -6.81
C TYR A 109 -7.48 -9.16 -5.91
N THR A 110 -7.29 -10.44 -6.22
CA THR A 110 -6.38 -11.32 -5.46
C THR A 110 -4.96 -10.77 -5.47
N LYS A 111 -4.46 -10.39 -6.65
CA LYS A 111 -3.13 -9.79 -6.77
C LYS A 111 -3.04 -8.42 -6.11
N ALA A 112 -4.04 -7.56 -6.32
CA ALA A 112 -4.09 -6.22 -5.73
C ALA A 112 -4.16 -6.29 -4.19
N TYR A 113 -4.91 -7.25 -3.64
CA TYR A 113 -5.01 -7.49 -2.21
C TYR A 113 -3.68 -7.98 -1.60
N ASP A 114 -3.00 -8.93 -2.26
CA ASP A 114 -1.68 -9.41 -1.81
C ASP A 114 -0.66 -8.24 -1.74
N GLN A 115 -0.68 -7.34 -2.73
CA GLN A 115 0.16 -6.12 -2.74
C GLN A 115 -0.16 -5.17 -1.56
N LEU A 116 -1.44 -4.96 -1.26
CA LEU A 116 -1.84 -4.12 -0.12
C LEU A 116 -1.43 -4.75 1.21
N LEU A 117 -1.55 -6.07 1.37
CA LEU A 117 -1.08 -6.76 2.57
C LEU A 117 0.44 -6.66 2.76
N GLU A 118 1.21 -6.71 1.68
CA GLU A 118 2.67 -6.49 1.72
C GLU A 118 3.01 -5.05 2.12
N ALA A 119 2.25 -4.07 1.61
CA ALA A 119 2.39 -2.67 2.02
C ALA A 119 2.07 -2.47 3.51
N TRP A 120 1.01 -3.13 4.03
CA TRP A 120 0.71 -3.15 5.47
C TRP A 120 1.85 -3.75 6.30
N LEU A 121 2.42 -4.86 5.86
CA LEU A 121 3.58 -5.46 6.54
C LEU A 121 4.74 -4.48 6.60
N THR A 122 5.01 -3.76 5.51
CA THR A 122 6.06 -2.75 5.44
C THR A 122 5.84 -1.61 6.45
N LEU A 123 4.59 -1.14 6.60
CA LEU A 123 4.26 -0.10 7.59
C LEU A 123 4.41 -0.58 9.03
N VAL A 124 3.89 -1.77 9.34
CA VAL A 124 3.87 -2.31 10.71
C VAL A 124 5.26 -2.73 11.17
N GLN A 125 6.12 -3.22 10.26
CA GLN A 125 7.50 -3.57 10.60
C GLN A 125 8.34 -2.37 11.06
N ASP A 126 8.03 -1.18 10.55
CA ASP A 126 8.70 0.07 10.91
C ASP A 126 7.86 0.94 11.86
N GLU A 127 6.94 0.33 12.63
CA GLU A 127 5.98 1.04 13.50
C GLU A 127 6.63 1.99 14.51
N GLU A 128 7.90 1.75 14.86
CA GLU A 128 8.67 2.58 15.79
C GLU A 128 8.81 4.04 15.32
N HIS A 129 8.69 4.28 14.02
CA HIS A 129 8.73 5.61 13.41
C HIS A 129 7.40 6.35 13.52
N PHE A 130 6.30 5.65 13.85
CA PHE A 130 4.95 6.19 13.85
C PHE A 130 4.41 6.45 15.27
N PRO A 131 3.36 7.28 15.42
CA PRO A 131 2.70 7.47 16.70
C PRO A 131 2.21 6.14 17.27
N ARG A 132 2.51 5.89 18.55
CA ARG A 132 2.16 4.63 19.23
C ARG A 132 0.68 4.32 19.09
N GLY A 133 0.38 3.08 18.70
CA GLY A 133 -0.99 2.57 18.62
C GLY A 133 -1.77 2.99 17.37
N CYS A 134 -1.20 3.80 16.46
CA CYS A 134 -1.92 4.29 15.28
C CYS A 134 -2.39 3.18 14.34
N PHE A 135 -1.71 2.03 14.32
CA PHE A 135 -2.07 0.89 13.47
C PHE A 135 -2.90 -0.17 14.17
N VAL A 136 -3.10 -0.13 15.49
CA VAL A 136 -3.73 -1.24 16.23
C VAL A 136 -5.15 -1.50 15.74
N GLN A 137 -6.00 -0.48 15.73
CA GLN A 137 -7.40 -0.62 15.32
C GLN A 137 -7.54 -0.90 13.81
N PRO A 138 -6.80 -0.21 12.92
CA PRO A 138 -6.70 -0.58 11.50
C PRO A 138 -6.26 -2.02 11.23
N ALA A 139 -5.20 -2.48 11.89
CA ALA A 139 -4.67 -3.83 11.72
C ALA A 139 -5.67 -4.90 12.19
N VAL A 140 -6.39 -4.65 13.30
CA VAL A 140 -7.47 -5.53 13.76
C VAL A 140 -8.60 -5.61 12.73
N GLN A 141 -8.96 -4.50 12.07
CA GLN A 141 -9.98 -4.52 11.02
C GLN A 141 -9.52 -5.33 9.80
N VAL A 142 -8.31 -5.09 9.30
CA VAL A 142 -7.73 -5.84 8.17
C VAL A 142 -7.64 -7.32 8.52
N PHE A 143 -7.18 -7.65 9.72
CA PHE A 143 -7.09 -9.02 10.20
C PHE A 143 -8.46 -9.71 10.24
N ASN A 144 -9.46 -9.08 10.88
CA ASN A 144 -10.80 -9.65 10.95
C ASN A 144 -11.40 -9.84 9.56
N SER A 145 -11.20 -8.89 8.65
CA SER A 145 -11.63 -9.01 7.25
C SER A 145 -10.91 -10.16 6.55
N TYR A 146 -9.60 -10.33 6.74
CA TYR A 146 -8.83 -11.44 6.20
C TYR A 146 -9.41 -12.78 6.67
N ILE A 147 -9.64 -12.92 7.98
CA ILE A 147 -10.23 -14.12 8.60
C ILE A 147 -11.61 -14.40 8.01
N GLN A 148 -12.50 -13.41 7.93
CA GLN A 148 -13.84 -13.58 7.35
C GLN A 148 -13.78 -14.01 5.89
N CYS A 149 -12.92 -13.37 5.09
CA CYS A 149 -12.67 -13.73 3.70
C CYS A 149 -12.04 -15.12 3.56
N HIS A 150 -11.62 -15.74 4.67
CA HIS A 150 -10.91 -17.02 4.68
C HIS A 150 -11.59 -18.14 5.47
N LEU A 151 -12.58 -17.89 6.32
CA LEU A 151 -13.32 -18.92 7.06
C LEU A 151 -14.43 -19.54 6.22
N ALA A 152 -14.71 -20.83 6.41
CA ALA A 152 -15.93 -21.45 5.87
C ALA A 152 -17.18 -20.98 6.62
N ALA A 153 -18.34 -21.10 5.98
CA ALA A 153 -19.63 -20.91 6.63
C ALA A 153 -19.72 -21.78 7.90
N PRO A 154 -20.41 -21.33 8.98
CA PRO A 154 -21.28 -20.14 9.07
C PRO A 154 -20.58 -18.81 9.40
N ASP A 155 -19.30 -18.84 9.79
CA ASP A 155 -18.59 -17.68 10.35
C ASP A 155 -17.71 -16.92 9.32
N GLY A 156 -17.72 -17.32 8.05
CA GLY A 156 -17.01 -16.63 6.95
C GLY A 156 -17.45 -17.03 5.54
N THR A 157 -16.72 -16.55 4.53
CA THR A 157 -17.10 -16.63 3.11
C THR A 157 -16.29 -17.62 2.25
N ARG A 158 -15.33 -18.39 2.79
CA ARG A 158 -14.35 -19.18 2.04
C ARG A 158 -14.42 -20.70 2.22
N ALA A 159 -14.33 -21.45 1.14
CA ALA A 159 -14.02 -22.88 1.17
C ALA A 159 -12.48 -23.12 1.33
N GLN A 160 -12.05 -23.58 2.51
CA GLN A 160 -10.74 -24.17 2.92
C GLN A 160 -9.45 -23.31 2.86
N VAL A 161 -8.72 -23.27 4.00
CA VAL A 161 -7.62 -22.32 4.32
C VAL A 161 -6.23 -22.97 4.32
N ARG A 162 -5.21 -22.25 3.77
CA ARG A 162 -3.79 -22.62 3.92
C ARG A 162 -2.77 -21.49 4.21
N ARG A 163 -3.17 -20.21 4.34
CA ARG A 163 -2.21 -19.06 4.41
C ARG A 163 -2.19 -18.25 5.73
N LEU A 164 -2.79 -18.76 6.80
CA LEU A 164 -3.06 -18.02 8.06
C LEU A 164 -1.81 -17.60 8.88
N PHE A 165 -0.67 -18.29 8.76
CA PHE A 165 0.41 -18.20 9.76
C PHE A 165 1.32 -16.96 9.65
N GLY A 166 1.47 -16.35 8.46
CA GLY A 166 2.42 -15.26 8.24
C GLY A 166 2.00 -13.92 8.86
N PHE A 167 0.71 -13.60 8.80
CA PHE A 167 0.17 -12.33 9.28
C PHE A 167 0.08 -12.28 10.82
N ILE A 168 -0.31 -13.40 11.45
CA ILE A 168 -0.47 -13.51 12.92
C ILE A 168 0.88 -13.39 13.64
N SER A 169 1.92 -14.06 13.15
CA SER A 169 3.22 -14.06 13.82
C SER A 169 3.87 -12.68 13.87
N ARG A 170 3.60 -11.82 12.88
CA ARG A 170 4.17 -10.46 12.81
C ARG A 170 3.31 -9.45 13.58
N ALA A 171 1.98 -9.53 13.47
CA ALA A 171 1.08 -8.64 14.21
C ALA A 171 1.17 -8.83 15.74
N CYS A 172 1.35 -10.06 16.22
CA CYS A 172 1.47 -10.34 17.66
C CYS A 172 2.87 -10.09 18.26
N SER A 173 3.93 -9.97 17.45
CA SER A 173 5.29 -9.70 17.97
C SER A 173 5.55 -8.22 18.24
N SER A 174 4.64 -7.34 17.79
CA SER A 174 4.69 -5.89 17.93
C SER A 174 3.76 -5.33 19.03
N MET A 175 3.03 -6.21 19.75
CA MET A 175 2.17 -5.83 20.89
C MET A 175 2.83 -6.07 22.24
#